data_AF-L0HFS2-F1
#
_entry.id   AF-L0HFS2-F1
#
_cell.length_a   1.000
_cell.length_b   1.000
_cell.length_c   1.000
_cell.angle_alpha   90.00
_cell.angle_beta   90.00
_cell.angle_gamma   90.00
#
_symmetry.space_group_name_H-M   'P 1'
#
loop_
_entity.id
_entity.type
_entity.pdbx_description
1 polymer ?
#
loop_
_entity_poly.entity_id
_entity_poly.type
_entity_poly.pdbx_seq_one_letter_code
_entity_poly.pdbx_strand_id
1 'polypeptide(L)'
;MTDDWMTRAEAICMLCGGHCCNGAQPPISEDCYRRLVAQGVPDAVFGQDGYRFVKTRDDGTCMLCKGGKCSIHAFKPETCIAGPFTFDVTADTIRIFLKYETICPLVRLLKEFPEVYDQQYAAAVRSITRLVSDLRENELAAICRIEEPETEKIAEIPRVYPVQHDNRH
;
A
#
# COMPACT_ATOMS: atom_id res chain seq x y z
N MET A 1 10.28 -4.54 -22.14
CA MET A 1 9.68 -3.21 -22.02
C MET A 1 9.02 -3.05 -20.65
N THR A 2 9.77 -3.25 -19.57
CA THR A 2 9.24 -3.27 -18.18
C THR A 2 9.70 -2.07 -17.35
N ASP A 3 10.80 -1.42 -17.73
CA ASP A 3 11.36 -0.29 -16.99
C ASP A 3 10.64 1.05 -17.25
N ASP A 4 9.92 1.16 -18.37
CA ASP A 4 9.30 2.43 -18.79
C ASP A 4 8.06 2.80 -17.95
N TRP A 5 7.24 1.81 -17.57
CA TRP A 5 6.00 2.09 -16.83
C TRP A 5 6.26 2.57 -15.41
N MET A 6 7.16 1.90 -14.66
CA MET A 6 7.43 2.27 -13.26
C MET A 6 8.00 3.67 -13.15
N THR A 7 8.91 4.06 -14.06
CA THR A 7 9.44 5.43 -14.13
C THR A 7 8.35 6.44 -14.49
N ARG A 8 7.43 6.10 -15.38
CA ARG A 8 6.30 6.98 -15.72
C ARG A 8 5.34 7.15 -14.53
N ALA A 9 4.99 6.06 -13.85
CA ALA A 9 4.15 6.07 -12.66
C ALA A 9 4.78 6.89 -11.53
N GLU A 10 6.10 6.78 -11.34
CA GLU A 10 6.88 7.63 -10.44
C GLU A 10 6.76 9.10 -10.81
N ALA A 11 6.98 9.47 -12.07
CA ALA A 11 6.88 10.85 -12.53
C ALA A 11 5.49 11.44 -12.23
N ILE A 12 4.42 10.67 -12.47
CA ILE A 12 3.04 11.10 -12.18
C ILE A 12 2.83 11.25 -10.66
N CYS A 13 3.30 10.28 -9.87
CA CYS A 13 3.21 10.35 -8.42
C CYS A 13 3.96 11.57 -7.85
N MET A 14 5.13 11.89 -8.40
CA MET A 14 5.93 13.04 -7.98
C MET A 14 5.35 14.39 -8.40
N LEU A 15 4.41 14.40 -9.35
CA LEU A 15 3.68 15.59 -9.79
C LEU A 15 2.27 15.68 -9.16
N CYS A 16 1.79 14.64 -8.48
CA CYS A 16 0.42 14.61 -7.96
C CYS A 16 0.19 15.46 -6.70
N GLY A 17 1.23 16.10 -6.15
CA GLY A 17 1.12 16.94 -4.95
C GLY A 17 0.85 16.16 -3.65
N GLY A 18 0.88 14.83 -3.68
CA GLY A 18 0.72 14.00 -2.49
C GLY A 18 -0.73 13.89 -2.00
N HIS A 19 -1.73 14.00 -2.88
CA HIS A 19 -3.15 13.87 -2.50
C HIS A 19 -3.43 12.57 -1.73
N CYS A 20 -2.89 11.43 -2.20
CA CYS A 20 -3.03 10.14 -1.52
C CYS A 20 -2.24 10.02 -0.21
N CYS A 21 -1.42 11.01 0.16
CA CYS A 21 -0.71 11.07 1.43
C CYS A 21 -1.50 11.79 2.52
N ASN A 22 -2.64 12.42 2.19
CA ASN A 22 -3.44 13.15 3.16
C ASN A 22 -4.40 12.20 3.88
N GLY A 23 -4.38 12.20 5.22
CA GLY A 23 -5.09 11.22 6.05
C GLY A 23 -4.56 9.78 5.92
N ALA A 24 -3.46 9.59 5.20
CA ALA A 24 -2.93 8.26 4.91
C ALA A 24 -2.17 7.69 6.10
N GLN A 25 -2.63 6.53 6.58
CA GLN A 25 -1.98 5.73 7.61
C GLN A 25 -1.66 4.34 7.05
N PRO A 26 -0.77 4.24 6.04
CA PRO A 26 -0.51 2.96 5.39
C PRO A 26 -0.01 1.94 6.43
N PRO A 27 -0.60 0.73 6.47
CA PRO A 27 -0.12 -0.33 7.35
C PRO A 27 1.30 -0.76 6.96
N ILE A 28 2.09 -1.11 7.96
CA ILE A 28 3.51 -1.47 7.84
C ILE A 28 3.74 -2.84 8.46
N SER A 29 4.13 -3.82 7.64
CA SER A 29 4.57 -5.12 8.14
C SER A 29 5.85 -5.00 8.98
N GLU A 30 6.19 -6.06 9.73
CA GLU A 30 7.45 -6.10 10.48
C GLU A 30 8.67 -6.02 9.56
N ASP A 31 8.65 -6.74 8.44
CA ASP A 31 9.73 -6.71 7.46
C ASP A 31 9.89 -5.33 6.82
N CYS A 32 8.77 -4.69 6.43
CA CYS A 32 8.80 -3.35 5.89
C CYS A 32 9.33 -2.33 6.90
N TYR A 33 8.89 -2.39 8.14
CA TYR A 33 9.39 -1.51 9.21
C TYR A 33 10.91 -1.61 9.36
N ARG A 34 11.45 -2.84 9.46
CA ARG A 34 12.90 -3.06 9.55
C ARG A 34 13.64 -2.49 8.35
N ARG A 35 13.11 -2.72 7.14
CA ARG A 35 13.68 -2.18 5.90
C ARG A 35 13.69 -0.66 5.89
N LEU A 36 12.60 -0.01 6.30
CA LEU A 36 12.50 1.45 6.33
C LEU A 36 13.47 2.06 7.35
N VAL A 37 13.55 1.50 8.56
CA VAL A 37 14.48 1.97 9.60
C VAL A 37 15.93 1.78 9.16
N ALA A 38 16.28 0.65 8.53
CA ALA A 38 17.61 0.41 7.98
C ALA A 38 18.00 1.40 6.87
N GLN A 39 17.02 1.99 6.18
CA GLN A 39 17.20 3.05 5.18
C GLN A 39 17.18 4.46 5.80
N GLY A 40 17.16 4.57 7.13
CA GLY A 40 17.26 5.84 7.85
C GLY A 40 15.91 6.53 8.12
N VAL A 41 14.78 5.84 7.96
CA VAL A 41 13.48 6.37 8.41
C VAL A 41 13.43 6.34 9.94
N PRO A 42 13.23 7.49 10.63
CA PRO A 42 13.21 7.52 12.09
C PRO A 42 12.01 6.78 12.67
N ASP A 43 12.22 6.06 13.79
CA ASP A 43 11.14 5.35 14.49
C ASP A 43 9.94 6.23 14.85
N ALA A 44 10.19 7.51 15.15
CA ALA A 44 9.15 8.47 15.49
C ALA A 44 8.05 8.62 14.43
N VAL A 45 8.35 8.29 13.17
CA VAL A 45 7.41 8.31 12.03
C VAL A 45 6.33 7.24 12.15
N PHE A 46 6.58 6.16 12.89
CA PHE A 46 5.67 5.03 12.99
C PHE A 46 4.77 5.16 14.23
N GLY A 47 3.52 4.75 14.08
CA GLY A 47 2.53 4.61 15.13
C GLY A 47 2.10 3.15 15.27
N GLN A 48 1.43 2.85 16.38
CA GLN A 48 0.84 1.55 16.65
C GLN A 48 -0.54 1.77 17.26
N ASP A 49 -1.57 1.27 16.60
CA ASP A 49 -2.93 1.20 17.11
C ASP A 49 -3.69 0.10 16.36
N GLY A 50 -3.87 -1.06 17.01
CA GLY A 50 -4.33 -2.30 16.37
C GLY A 50 -3.31 -2.93 15.41
N TYR A 51 -2.61 -2.13 14.62
CA TYR A 51 -1.54 -2.47 13.67
C TYR A 51 -0.49 -1.35 13.62
N ARG A 52 0.67 -1.60 13.00
CA ARG A 52 1.70 -0.58 12.79
C ARG A 52 1.42 0.24 11.54
N PHE A 53 1.57 1.56 11.61
CA PHE A 53 1.32 2.45 10.47
C PHE A 53 2.30 3.63 10.42
N VAL A 54 2.34 4.34 9.29
CA VAL A 54 3.01 5.64 9.19
C VAL A 54 2.07 6.73 9.71
N LYS A 55 2.53 7.51 10.69
CA LYS A 55 1.76 8.61 11.27
C LYS A 55 1.52 9.74 10.27
N THR A 56 0.52 10.54 10.58
CA THR A 56 0.25 11.85 9.98
C THR A 56 0.79 12.96 10.89
N ARG A 57 1.05 14.13 10.30
CA ARG A 57 1.25 15.38 11.04
C ARG A 57 -0.10 15.94 11.49
N ASP A 58 -0.08 17.03 12.24
CA ASP A 58 -1.27 17.74 12.72
C ASP A 58 -2.17 18.24 11.57
N ASP A 59 -1.59 18.52 10.40
CA ASP A 59 -2.32 18.92 9.19
C ASP A 59 -2.92 17.73 8.41
N GLY A 60 -2.79 16.51 8.92
CA GLY A 60 -3.26 15.28 8.29
C GLY A 60 -2.31 14.69 7.25
N THR A 61 -1.22 15.38 6.89
CA THR A 61 -0.27 14.90 5.89
C THR A 61 0.59 13.77 6.45
N CYS A 62 0.76 12.68 5.71
CA CYS A 62 1.73 11.61 6.01
C CYS A 62 3.11 12.19 6.38
N MET A 63 3.70 11.73 7.48
CA MET A 63 4.99 12.24 7.97
C MET A 63 6.14 12.10 6.95
N LEU A 64 6.02 11.14 6.03
CA LEU A 64 6.98 10.88 4.95
C LEU A 64 6.74 11.72 3.68
N CYS A 65 5.65 12.49 3.60
CA CYS A 65 5.40 13.42 2.50
C CYS A 65 6.04 14.79 2.80
N LYS A 66 7.00 15.22 1.97
CA LYS A 66 7.71 16.51 2.10
C LYS A 66 7.53 17.31 0.81
N GLY A 67 7.03 18.54 0.91
CA GLY A 67 6.80 19.41 -0.26
C GLY A 67 5.88 18.78 -1.31
N GLY A 68 4.84 18.07 -0.89
CA GLY A 68 3.91 17.36 -1.78
C GLY A 68 4.47 16.10 -2.44
N LYS A 69 5.62 15.59 -1.97
CA LYS A 69 6.31 14.42 -2.56
C LYS A 69 6.66 13.40 -1.50
N CYS A 70 6.60 12.12 -1.84
CA CYS A 70 7.04 11.05 -0.94
C CYS A 70 8.57 11.08 -0.80
N SER A 71 9.07 11.29 0.42
CA SER A 71 10.52 11.35 0.69
C SER A 71 11.22 9.99 0.61
N ILE A 72 10.47 8.89 0.60
CA ILE A 72 10.97 7.51 0.49
C ILE A 72 10.47 6.84 -0.79
N HIS A 73 10.25 7.62 -1.86
CA HIS A 73 9.62 7.14 -3.09
C HIS A 73 10.27 5.86 -3.65
N ALA A 74 11.60 5.78 -3.59
CA ALA A 74 12.38 4.64 -4.09
C ALA A 74 12.20 3.34 -3.27
N PHE A 75 11.68 3.40 -2.05
CA PHE A 75 11.58 2.25 -1.14
C PHE A 75 10.31 2.29 -0.27
N LYS A 76 9.18 2.65 -0.89
CA LYS A 76 7.84 2.78 -0.28
C LYS A 76 7.34 1.54 0.49
N PRO A 77 6.35 1.71 1.39
CA PRO A 77 5.55 0.62 1.96
C PRO A 77 4.77 -0.17 0.92
N GLU A 78 4.35 -1.37 1.27
CA GLU A 78 3.62 -2.31 0.40
C GLU A 78 2.34 -1.69 -0.17
N THR A 79 1.50 -1.07 0.67
CA THR A 79 0.25 -0.42 0.22
C THR A 79 0.53 0.82 -0.64
N CYS A 80 1.62 1.54 -0.39
CA CYS A 80 2.01 2.67 -1.22
C CYS A 80 2.58 2.25 -2.59
N ILE A 81 3.19 1.07 -2.69
CA ILE A 81 3.58 0.45 -3.97
C ILE A 81 2.34 -0.06 -4.71
N ALA A 82 1.39 -0.64 -3.98
CA ALA A 82 0.15 -1.16 -4.55
C ALA A 82 -0.79 -0.08 -5.08
N GLY A 83 -0.68 1.17 -4.61
CA GLY A 83 -1.51 2.28 -5.08
C GLY A 83 -1.58 2.38 -6.61
N PRO A 84 -2.75 2.71 -7.20
CA PRO A 84 -4.00 3.08 -6.56
C PRO A 84 -4.89 1.90 -6.12
N PHE A 85 -4.36 0.68 -6.06
CA PHE A 85 -5.11 -0.46 -5.54
C PHE A 85 -5.05 -0.50 -4.00
N THR A 86 -6.16 -0.92 -3.38
CA THR A 86 -6.27 -1.22 -1.95
C THR A 86 -6.92 -2.60 -1.76
N PHE A 87 -7.12 -3.02 -0.51
CA PHE A 87 -7.61 -4.35 -0.21
C PHE A 87 -8.56 -4.41 0.98
N ASP A 88 -9.35 -5.47 0.99
CA ASP A 88 -10.10 -5.96 2.15
C ASP A 88 -9.83 -7.47 2.29
N VAL A 89 -9.92 -8.01 3.50
CA VAL A 89 -9.72 -9.44 3.75
C VAL A 89 -10.95 -10.02 4.41
N THR A 90 -11.50 -11.07 3.79
CA THR A 90 -12.58 -11.86 4.38
C THR A 90 -12.19 -13.33 4.38
N ALA A 91 -11.94 -13.88 5.57
CA ALA A 91 -11.50 -15.25 5.77
C ALA A 91 -10.29 -15.59 4.85
N ASP A 92 -10.49 -16.49 3.90
CA ASP A 92 -9.47 -17.01 2.98
C ASP A 92 -9.34 -16.20 1.68
N THR A 93 -9.97 -15.03 1.59
CA THR A 93 -10.02 -14.21 0.37
C THR A 93 -9.49 -12.81 0.63
N ILE A 94 -8.60 -12.35 -0.25
CA ILE A 94 -8.22 -10.94 -0.38
C ILE A 94 -9.04 -10.35 -1.52
N ARG A 95 -9.83 -9.33 -1.23
CA ARG A 95 -10.55 -8.53 -2.22
C ARG A 95 -9.69 -7.36 -2.63
N ILE A 96 -9.53 -7.15 -3.93
CA ILE A 96 -8.76 -6.03 -4.46
C ILE A 96 -9.71 -4.96 -4.97
N PHE A 97 -9.44 -3.73 -4.58
CA PHE A 97 -10.20 -2.56 -4.97
C PHE A 97 -9.31 -1.57 -5.70
N LEU A 98 -9.89 -0.83 -6.64
CA LEU A 98 -9.24 0.28 -7.32
C LEU A 98 -9.83 1.59 -6.79
N LYS A 99 -8.98 2.52 -6.34
CA LYS A 99 -9.41 3.87 -5.95
C LYS A 99 -9.93 4.65 -7.15
N TYR A 100 -10.83 5.59 -6.91
CA TYR A 100 -11.28 6.52 -7.94
C TYR A 100 -10.19 7.52 -8.33
N GLU A 101 -10.33 8.09 -9.54
CA GLU A 101 -9.39 9.10 -10.06
C GLU A 101 -9.30 10.35 -9.16
N THR A 102 -10.38 10.66 -8.43
CA THR A 102 -10.42 11.73 -7.40
C THR A 102 -9.36 11.56 -6.32
N ILE A 103 -8.97 10.32 -6.02
CA ILE A 103 -7.94 9.99 -5.03
C ILE A 103 -6.56 9.86 -5.66
N CYS A 104 -6.46 9.28 -6.85
CA CYS A 104 -5.19 9.04 -7.51
C CYS A 104 -5.25 9.26 -9.04
N PRO A 105 -4.47 10.21 -9.59
CA PRO A 105 -4.49 10.50 -11.02
C PRO A 105 -3.93 9.36 -11.89
N LEU A 106 -3.24 8.37 -11.30
CA LEU A 106 -2.80 7.17 -12.03
C LEU A 106 -3.98 6.37 -12.59
N VAL A 107 -5.14 6.43 -11.94
CA VAL A 107 -6.33 5.65 -12.32
C VAL A 107 -6.75 5.93 -13.76
N ARG A 108 -6.69 7.19 -14.20
CA ARG A 108 -7.03 7.54 -15.59
C ARG A 108 -6.15 6.81 -16.60
N LEU A 109 -4.84 6.80 -16.35
CA LEU A 109 -3.87 6.15 -17.24
C LEU A 109 -3.99 4.64 -17.19
N LEU A 110 -4.23 4.06 -16.01
CA LEU A 110 -4.49 2.63 -15.88
C LEU A 110 -5.74 2.23 -16.68
N LYS A 111 -6.79 3.05 -16.71
CA LYS A 111 -8.00 2.78 -17.50
C LYS A 111 -7.79 2.99 -19.01
N GLU A 112 -6.84 3.83 -19.41
CA GLU A 112 -6.53 4.12 -20.82
C GLU A 112 -5.61 3.07 -21.46
N PHE A 113 -4.69 2.49 -20.67
CA PHE A 113 -3.63 1.60 -21.16
C PHE A 113 -3.67 0.22 -20.45
N PRO A 114 -4.29 -0.82 -21.06
CA PRO A 114 -4.44 -2.14 -20.44
C PRO A 114 -3.12 -2.82 -20.03
N GLU A 115 -2.07 -2.70 -20.82
CA GLU A 115 -0.76 -3.29 -20.52
C GLU A 115 -0.11 -2.67 -19.26
N VAL A 116 -0.41 -1.41 -19.02
CA VAL A 116 0.03 -0.63 -17.88
C VAL A 116 -0.81 -0.99 -16.65
N TYR A 117 -2.13 -1.17 -16.84
CA TYR A 117 -3.02 -1.71 -15.82
C TYR A 117 -2.51 -3.05 -15.29
N ASP A 118 -2.25 -4.00 -16.19
CA ASP A 118 -1.83 -5.36 -15.82
C ASP A 118 -0.52 -5.37 -15.05
N GLN A 119 0.44 -4.52 -15.44
CA GLN A 119 1.72 -4.38 -14.74
C GLN A 119 1.53 -3.84 -13.32
N GLN A 120 0.75 -2.76 -13.16
CA GLN A 120 0.50 -2.16 -11.85
C GLN A 120 -0.34 -3.09 -10.96
N TYR A 121 -1.36 -3.73 -11.52
CA TYR A 121 -2.20 -4.70 -10.83
C TYR A 121 -1.35 -5.90 -10.33
N ALA A 122 -0.46 -6.43 -11.17
CA ALA A 122 0.45 -7.49 -10.76
C ALA A 122 1.39 -7.05 -9.62
N ALA A 123 1.89 -5.80 -9.64
CA ALA A 123 2.70 -5.24 -8.56
C ALA A 123 1.89 -5.06 -7.26
N ALA A 124 0.63 -4.63 -7.37
CA ALA A 124 -0.29 -4.49 -6.26
C ALA A 124 -0.60 -5.84 -5.60
N VAL A 125 -0.99 -6.84 -6.40
CA VAL A 125 -1.27 -8.20 -5.91
C VAL A 125 -0.06 -8.75 -5.13
N ARG A 126 1.15 -8.66 -5.69
CA ARG A 126 2.36 -9.13 -4.99
C ARG A 126 2.58 -8.41 -3.65
N SER A 127 2.43 -7.09 -3.63
CA SER A 127 2.67 -6.28 -2.43
C SER A 127 1.61 -6.52 -1.36
N ILE A 128 0.34 -6.58 -1.75
CA ILE A 128 -0.80 -6.83 -0.85
C ILE A 128 -0.74 -8.26 -0.31
N THR A 129 -0.47 -9.27 -1.14
CA THR A 129 -0.35 -10.66 -0.66
C THR A 129 0.76 -10.80 0.37
N ARG A 130 1.92 -10.17 0.14
CA ARG A 130 3.04 -10.16 1.12
C ARG A 130 2.64 -9.47 2.42
N LEU A 131 2.01 -8.30 2.32
CA LEU A 131 1.55 -7.58 3.51
C LEU A 131 0.56 -8.44 4.31
N VAL A 132 -0.43 -9.03 3.64
CA VAL A 132 -1.46 -9.85 4.30
C VAL A 132 -0.88 -11.13 4.90
N SER A 133 0.17 -11.72 4.32
CA SER A 133 0.85 -12.88 4.91
C SER A 133 1.67 -12.54 6.14
N ASP A 134 2.16 -11.29 6.24
CA ASP A 134 3.03 -10.84 7.33
C ASP A 134 2.25 -10.25 8.52
N LEU A 135 0.97 -9.93 8.34
CA LEU A 135 0.10 -9.36 9.37
C LEU A 135 -0.67 -10.45 10.13
N ARG A 136 -0.87 -10.22 11.43
CA ARG A 136 -1.73 -11.07 12.26
C ARG A 136 -3.21 -10.80 12.00
N GLU A 137 -4.08 -11.75 12.33
CA GLU A 137 -5.53 -11.62 12.15
C GLU A 137 -6.12 -10.37 12.83
N ASN A 138 -5.64 -10.04 14.04
CA ASN A 138 -6.12 -8.85 14.76
C ASN A 138 -5.68 -7.54 14.10
N GLU A 139 -4.52 -7.53 13.43
CA GLU A 139 -4.03 -6.38 12.67
C GLU A 139 -4.84 -6.22 11.38
N LEU A 140 -5.07 -7.33 10.66
CA LEU A 140 -5.94 -7.34 9.48
C LEU A 140 -7.36 -6.89 9.82
N ALA A 141 -7.93 -7.39 10.92
CA ALA A 141 -9.25 -6.98 11.38
C ALA A 141 -9.29 -5.49 11.76
N ALA A 142 -8.20 -4.89 12.22
CA ALA A 142 -8.13 -3.45 12.49
C ALA A 142 -8.05 -2.64 11.19
N ILE A 143 -7.25 -3.09 10.23
CA ILE A 143 -7.10 -2.45 8.91
C ILE A 143 -8.42 -2.51 8.13
N CYS A 144 -9.06 -3.68 8.07
CA CYS A 144 -10.29 -3.90 7.30
C CYS A 144 -11.53 -3.22 7.89
N ARG A 145 -11.43 -2.63 9.08
CA ARG A 145 -12.48 -1.75 9.64
C ARG A 145 -12.44 -0.33 9.08
N ILE A 146 -11.38 0.05 8.39
CA ILE A 146 -11.23 1.38 7.79
C ILE A 146 -12.07 1.42 6.52
N GLU A 147 -13.04 2.32 6.48
CA GLU A 147 -13.86 2.51 5.28
C GLU A 147 -13.09 3.29 4.22
N GLU A 148 -12.99 2.73 3.00
CA GLU A 148 -12.48 3.40 1.81
C GLU A 148 -13.58 3.51 0.74
N PRO A 149 -14.58 4.40 0.91
CA PRO A 149 -15.78 4.47 0.05
C PRO A 149 -15.48 4.93 -1.39
N GLU A 150 -14.37 5.60 -1.62
CA GLU A 150 -13.94 6.07 -2.96
C GLU A 150 -13.18 4.98 -3.74
N THR A 151 -13.72 3.76 -3.73
CA THR A 151 -13.13 2.59 -4.37
C THR A 151 -14.17 1.70 -5.05
N GLU A 152 -13.74 0.96 -6.07
CA GLU A 152 -14.51 -0.09 -6.73
C GLU A 152 -13.83 -1.45 -6.58
N LYS A 153 -14.60 -2.51 -6.26
CA LYS A 153 -14.05 -3.88 -6.21
C LYS A 153 -13.78 -4.36 -7.62
N ILE A 154 -12.56 -4.83 -7.89
CA ILE A 154 -12.14 -5.28 -9.23
C ILE A 154 -11.78 -6.76 -9.30
N ALA A 155 -11.41 -7.38 -8.17
CA ALA A 155 -10.97 -8.77 -8.15
C ALA A 155 -11.05 -9.39 -6.75
N GLU A 156 -10.98 -10.72 -6.72
CA GLU A 156 -10.81 -11.52 -5.51
C GLU A 156 -9.69 -12.54 -5.77
N ILE A 157 -8.78 -12.69 -4.82
CA ILE A 157 -7.65 -13.63 -4.89
C ILE A 157 -7.59 -14.45 -3.59
N PRO A 158 -7.11 -15.70 -3.64
CA PRO A 158 -6.95 -16.50 -2.43
C PRO A 158 -5.87 -15.91 -1.52
N ARG A 159 -6.13 -15.95 -0.21
CA ARG A 159 -5.14 -15.62 0.80
C ARG A 159 -4.15 -16.76 0.93
N VAL A 160 -2.86 -16.42 0.96
CA VAL A 160 -1.79 -17.39 1.22
C VAL A 160 -1.39 -17.27 2.69
N TYR A 161 -1.44 -18.39 3.40
CA TYR A 161 -0.96 -18.47 4.77
C TYR A 161 0.52 -18.86 4.78
N PRO A 162 1.37 -18.22 5.61
CA PRO A 162 2.73 -18.68 5.79
C PRO A 162 2.71 -20.14 6.29
N VAL A 163 3.54 -20.99 5.68
CA VAL A 163 3.68 -22.39 6.07
C VAL A 163 4.17 -22.42 7.51
N GLN A 164 3.33 -22.89 8.44
CA GLN A 164 3.76 -23.14 9.81
C GLN A 164 4.78 -24.29 9.78
N HIS A 165 6.06 -23.99 9.96
CA HIS A 165 7.02 -25.02 10.30
C HIS A 165 6.68 -25.51 11.72
N ASP A 166 6.00 -26.65 11.79
CA ASP A 166 5.73 -27.38 13.02
C ASP A 166 7.08 -27.84 13.61
N ASN A 167 7.69 -27.00 14.44
CA ASN A 167 8.89 -27.35 15.21
C ASN A 167 8.51 -28.21 16.43
N ARG A 168 7.84 -29.33 16.18
CA ARG A 168 7.71 -30.42 17.15
C ARG A 168 8.91 -31.36 16.99
N HIS A 169 9.95 -31.10 17.80
CA HIS A 169 10.93 -32.10 18.24
C HIS A 169 10.70 -32.36 19.72
#